data_AF-A0A0G2B1P7-F1
#
_entry.id   AF-A0A0G2B1P7-F1
#
_cell.length_a   1.000
_cell.length_b   1.000
_cell.length_c   1.000
_cell.angle_alpha   90.00
_cell.angle_beta   90.00
_cell.angle_gamma   90.00
#
_symmetry.space_group_name_H-M   'P 1'
#
loop_
_entity.id
_entity.type
_entity.pdbx_description
1 polymer ?
#
loop_
_entity_poly.entity_id
_entity_poly.type
_entity_poly.pdbx_seq_one_letter_code
_entity_poly.pdbx_strand_id
1 'polypeptide(L)'
;MKKLFVIAIAIAAMWVFQAQAACVTIQQGTLVYQSGYLAGYPLQVGVDPYGYNYQAHSYNGSYFNAYANGSGLPPYNGDDTAYLAAWPIAASHWAWPYRSVDVAMKWDDMWLANMDCNGDGKLDRHYGFASYVGSGAWLTNHNGWEVTVGKHGKQANEFIKIVAIPATAVVGAPASYFGEQTVYVDNKVMGDQLWGEFAVIQYVLNDPSNGDHGLRLKSEANAGFGFWKP
;
A
#
# COMPACT_ATOMS: atom_id res chain seq x y z
N MET A 1 -63.59 -17.93 -43.46
CA MET A 1 -62.12 -17.88 -43.35
C MET A 1 -61.73 -16.56 -42.69
N LYS A 2 -61.56 -16.53 -41.37
CA LYS A 2 -61.20 -15.33 -40.60
C LYS A 2 -59.67 -15.19 -40.58
N LYS A 3 -59.14 -14.11 -41.17
CA LYS A 3 -57.70 -13.81 -41.15
C LYS A 3 -57.36 -13.13 -39.82
N LEU A 4 -56.59 -13.82 -38.97
CA LEU A 4 -55.97 -13.22 -37.77
C LEU A 4 -54.79 -12.35 -38.22
N PHE A 5 -54.81 -11.07 -37.86
CA PHE A 5 -53.63 -10.21 -37.91
C PHE A 5 -52.86 -10.37 -36.60
N VAL A 6 -51.65 -10.93 -36.67
CA VAL A 6 -50.69 -10.94 -35.57
C VAL A 6 -49.84 -9.68 -35.68
N ILE A 7 -50.02 -8.75 -34.74
CA ILE A 7 -49.18 -7.55 -34.60
C ILE A 7 -47.97 -7.96 -33.75
N ALA A 8 -46.80 -8.04 -34.38
CA ALA A 8 -45.54 -8.25 -33.69
C ALA A 8 -45.08 -6.93 -33.06
N ILE A 9 -45.12 -6.84 -31.73
CA ILE A 9 -44.56 -5.71 -30.97
C ILE A 9 -43.07 -5.98 -30.81
N ALA A 10 -42.25 -5.27 -31.57
CA ALA A 10 -40.80 -5.26 -31.40
C ALA A 10 -40.43 -4.39 -30.19
N ILE A 11 -40.08 -5.02 -29.07
CA ILE A 11 -39.50 -4.33 -27.91
C ILE A 11 -38.03 -4.08 -28.22
N ALA A 12 -37.70 -2.85 -28.61
CA ALA A 12 -36.32 -2.41 -28.73
C ALA A 12 -35.74 -2.26 -27.32
N ALA A 13 -34.88 -3.20 -26.91
CA ALA A 13 -34.09 -3.07 -25.69
C ALA A 13 -33.09 -1.91 -25.89
N MET A 14 -33.42 -0.73 -25.35
CA MET A 14 -32.48 0.38 -25.26
C MET A 14 -31.46 0.04 -24.18
N TRP A 15 -30.26 -0.34 -24.61
CA TRP A 15 -29.12 -0.46 -23.72
C TRP A 15 -28.71 0.95 -23.28
N VAL A 16 -29.00 1.29 -22.03
CA VAL A 16 -28.48 2.51 -21.41
C VAL A 16 -27.00 2.24 -21.12
N PHE A 17 -26.12 2.75 -21.98
CA PHE A 17 -24.70 2.84 -21.68
C PHE A 17 -24.53 3.95 -20.63
N GLN A 18 -24.39 3.55 -19.36
CA GLN A 18 -24.04 4.49 -18.31
C GLN A 18 -22.59 4.94 -18.55
N ALA A 19 -22.40 6.20 -18.90
CA ALA A 19 -21.06 6.77 -19.01
C ALA A 19 -20.36 6.63 -17.66
N GLN A 20 -19.16 6.06 -17.64
CA GLN A 20 -18.32 6.03 -16.43
C GLN A 20 -18.20 7.46 -15.92
N ALA A 21 -18.53 7.70 -14.64
CA ALA A 21 -18.30 9.00 -14.03
C ALA A 21 -16.81 9.35 -14.21
N ALA A 22 -16.52 10.59 -14.61
CA ALA A 22 -15.14 11.03 -14.72
C ALA A 22 -14.49 10.96 -13.32
N CYS A 23 -13.27 10.41 -13.25
CA CYS A 23 -12.55 10.31 -11.99
C CYS A 23 -12.39 11.66 -11.31
N VAL A 24 -12.60 11.67 -10.00
CA VAL A 24 -12.35 12.83 -9.14
C VAL A 24 -10.89 12.77 -8.70
N THR A 25 -10.10 13.80 -9.00
CA THR A 25 -8.68 13.84 -8.64
C THR A 25 -8.47 14.68 -7.39
N ILE A 26 -7.42 14.40 -6.62
CA ILE A 26 -7.08 15.18 -5.41
C ILE A 26 -6.92 16.69 -5.70
N GLN A 27 -6.47 17.06 -6.90
CA GLN A 27 -6.30 18.45 -7.36
C GLN A 27 -7.63 19.21 -7.44
N GLN A 28 -8.76 18.52 -7.55
CA GLN A 28 -10.08 19.15 -7.56
C GLN A 28 -10.53 19.60 -6.16
N GLY A 29 -9.86 19.14 -5.09
CA GLY A 29 -10.08 19.61 -3.72
C GLY A 29 -11.42 19.16 -3.09
N THR A 30 -12.13 18.23 -3.72
CA THR A 30 -13.42 17.71 -3.26
C THR A 30 -13.32 16.41 -2.48
N LEU A 31 -12.22 15.66 -2.63
CA LEU A 31 -11.96 14.45 -1.86
C LEU A 31 -11.51 14.81 -0.45
N VAL A 32 -12.04 14.07 0.53
CA VAL A 32 -11.76 14.27 1.97
C VAL A 32 -11.20 13.00 2.58
N TYR A 33 -10.45 13.13 3.69
CA TYR A 33 -10.15 11.97 4.52
C TYR A 33 -11.46 11.40 5.08
N GLN A 34 -11.76 10.14 4.77
CA GLN A 34 -13.02 9.49 5.18
C GLN A 34 -13.05 9.09 6.66
N SER A 35 -11.89 8.94 7.29
CA SER A 35 -11.76 8.50 8.68
C SER A 35 -10.48 9.04 9.30
N GLY A 36 -10.33 8.82 10.61
CA GLY A 36 -9.14 9.20 11.34
C GLY A 36 -9.15 10.61 11.92
N TYR A 37 -7.98 11.09 12.32
CA TYR A 37 -7.83 12.41 12.94
C TYR A 37 -8.14 13.55 11.95
N LEU A 38 -7.83 13.35 10.68
CA LEU A 38 -8.14 14.30 9.60
C LEU A 38 -9.53 14.09 8.96
N ALA A 39 -10.40 13.26 9.55
CA ALA A 39 -11.72 12.97 8.96
C ALA A 39 -12.49 14.26 8.62
N GLY A 40 -13.01 14.34 7.39
CA GLY A 40 -13.76 15.48 6.87
C GLY A 40 -12.91 16.64 6.34
N TYR A 41 -11.60 16.66 6.57
CA TYR A 41 -10.71 17.63 5.92
C TYR A 41 -10.41 17.22 4.47
N PRO A 42 -10.23 18.17 3.54
CA PRO A 42 -9.79 17.86 2.18
C PRO A 42 -8.45 17.11 2.18
N LEU A 43 -8.33 16.11 1.30
CA LEU A 43 -7.04 15.48 1.02
C LEU A 43 -6.07 16.53 0.48
N GLN A 44 -4.87 16.60 1.05
CA GLN A 44 -3.91 17.65 0.71
C GLN A 44 -3.15 17.35 -0.58
N VAL A 45 -3.04 18.37 -1.43
CA VAL A 45 -2.05 18.43 -2.52
C VAL A 45 -0.67 18.63 -1.88
N GLY A 46 0.33 17.89 -2.35
CA GLY A 46 1.66 17.88 -1.73
C GLY A 46 1.77 16.93 -0.53
N VAL A 47 2.61 17.30 0.45
CA VAL A 47 2.87 16.49 1.64
C VAL A 47 1.88 16.86 2.74
N ASP A 48 1.18 15.87 3.28
CA ASP A 48 0.26 16.04 4.39
C ASP A 48 0.99 16.06 5.75
N PRO A 49 0.30 16.40 6.86
CA PRO A 49 0.94 16.49 8.17
C PRO A 49 1.54 15.18 8.70
N TYR A 50 1.16 14.03 8.14
CA TYR A 50 1.71 12.72 8.50
C TYR A 50 2.91 12.32 7.63
N GLY A 51 3.12 12.99 6.50
CA GLY A 51 4.21 12.71 5.56
C GLY A 51 3.78 12.04 4.26
N TYR A 52 2.47 11.86 4.02
CA TYR A 52 1.96 11.32 2.76
C TYR A 52 1.94 12.39 1.66
N ASN A 53 2.41 12.03 0.48
CA ASN A 53 2.18 12.76 -0.75
C ASN A 53 1.59 11.81 -1.79
N TYR A 54 0.26 11.84 -1.87
CA TYR A 54 -0.50 10.95 -2.75
C TYR A 54 -0.22 11.23 -4.23
N GLN A 55 0.04 12.47 -4.62
CA GLN A 55 0.35 12.82 -6.02
C GLN A 55 1.73 12.31 -6.46
N ALA A 56 2.69 12.27 -5.55
CA ALA A 56 4.04 11.80 -5.79
C ALA A 56 4.23 10.31 -5.45
N HIS A 57 3.13 9.61 -5.11
CA HIS A 57 3.09 8.24 -4.63
C HIS A 57 4.20 7.95 -3.62
N SER A 58 4.29 8.79 -2.59
CA SER A 58 5.35 8.70 -1.60
C SER A 58 4.93 9.02 -0.18
N TYR A 59 5.62 8.39 0.75
CA TYR A 59 5.55 8.69 2.17
C TYR A 59 6.96 8.94 2.70
N ASN A 60 7.11 9.93 3.57
CA ASN A 60 8.36 10.14 4.31
C ASN A 60 8.04 10.67 5.72
N GLY A 61 8.35 9.88 6.73
CA GLY A 61 8.08 10.21 8.13
C GLY A 61 8.32 9.01 9.06
N SER A 62 7.92 9.13 10.32
CA SER A 62 8.05 8.01 11.27
C SER A 62 7.16 6.83 10.90
N TYR A 63 7.54 5.61 11.25
CA TYR A 63 6.72 4.42 11.01
C TYR A 63 5.34 4.56 11.68
N PHE A 64 5.29 5.16 12.87
CA PHE A 64 4.04 5.40 13.59
C PHE A 64 3.09 6.34 12.81
N ASN A 65 3.62 7.41 12.19
CA ASN A 65 2.80 8.36 11.43
C ASN A 65 2.13 7.76 10.19
N ALA A 66 2.66 6.68 9.63
CA ALA A 66 2.03 5.95 8.53
C ALA A 66 0.65 5.35 8.94
N TYR A 67 0.40 5.19 10.24
CA TYR A 67 -0.82 4.56 10.77
C TYR A 67 -1.60 5.45 11.76
N ALA A 68 -0.97 6.49 12.31
CA ALA A 68 -1.55 7.33 13.35
C ALA A 68 -2.88 7.96 12.94
N ASN A 69 -2.96 8.54 11.72
CA ASN A 69 -4.20 9.16 11.23
C ASN A 69 -5.39 8.18 11.30
N GLY A 70 -5.21 6.97 10.75
CA GLY A 70 -6.27 5.95 10.71
C GLY A 70 -6.74 5.49 12.08
N SER A 71 -5.92 5.69 13.12
CA SER A 71 -6.26 5.40 14.52
C SER A 71 -6.80 6.61 15.28
N GLY A 72 -7.10 7.72 14.58
CA GLY A 72 -7.62 8.94 15.20
C GLY A 72 -6.58 9.71 16.02
N LEU A 73 -5.29 9.43 15.81
CA LEU A 73 -4.19 10.04 16.53
C LEU A 73 -3.55 11.15 15.69
N PRO A 74 -3.17 12.30 16.28
CA PRO A 74 -2.49 13.35 15.55
C PRO A 74 -1.10 12.91 15.03
N PRO A 75 -0.45 13.70 14.17
CA PRO A 75 0.93 13.40 13.79
C PRO A 75 1.87 13.46 15.00
N TYR A 76 2.72 12.44 15.15
CA TYR A 76 3.83 12.41 16.08
C TYR A 76 5.02 13.22 15.53
N ASN A 77 5.67 14.00 16.40
CA ASN A 77 6.70 14.97 16.03
C ASN A 77 8.07 14.71 16.67
N GLY A 78 8.26 13.57 17.36
CA GLY A 78 9.53 13.23 18.00
C GLY A 78 9.60 13.44 19.52
N ASP A 79 8.58 14.00 20.16
CA ASP A 79 8.54 14.17 21.62
C ASP A 79 7.59 13.17 22.29
N ASP A 80 8.15 12.03 22.72
CA ASP A 80 7.41 10.97 23.42
C ASP A 80 6.66 11.48 24.66
N THR A 81 7.28 12.35 25.44
CA THR A 81 6.75 12.77 26.74
C THR A 81 5.54 13.67 26.54
N ALA A 82 5.68 14.70 25.70
CA ALA A 82 4.58 15.60 25.38
C ALA A 82 3.45 14.86 24.65
N TYR A 83 3.80 13.96 23.74
CA TYR A 83 2.81 13.24 22.94
C TYR A 83 1.97 12.28 23.79
N LEU A 84 2.60 11.47 24.65
CA LEU A 84 1.87 10.55 25.54
C LEU A 84 1.11 11.27 26.65
N ALA A 85 1.56 12.44 27.09
CA ALA A 85 0.80 13.27 28.02
C ALA A 85 -0.53 13.77 27.39
N ALA A 86 -0.51 14.13 26.10
CA ALA A 86 -1.70 14.58 25.38
C ALA A 86 -2.56 13.41 24.86
N TRP A 87 -1.95 12.30 24.46
CA TRP A 87 -2.59 11.18 23.76
C TRP A 87 -2.14 9.82 24.33
N PRO A 88 -2.48 9.51 25.59
CA PRO A 88 -1.98 8.33 26.29
C PRO A 88 -2.34 7.00 25.60
N ILE A 89 -3.46 6.96 24.85
CA ILE A 89 -3.88 5.79 24.08
C ILE A 89 -2.86 5.38 23.00
N ALA A 90 -1.98 6.30 22.57
CA ALA A 90 -0.96 6.00 21.58
C ALA A 90 0.01 4.91 22.05
N ALA A 91 0.29 4.83 23.36
CA ALA A 91 1.14 3.78 23.94
C ALA A 91 0.62 2.36 23.69
N SER A 92 -0.70 2.20 23.49
CA SER A 92 -1.34 0.91 23.18
C SER A 92 -1.46 0.63 21.68
N HIS A 93 -1.11 1.60 20.83
CA HIS A 93 -1.13 1.39 19.39
C HIS A 93 0.04 0.48 18.97
N TRP A 94 -0.24 -0.54 18.16
CA TRP A 94 0.75 -1.56 17.78
C TRP A 94 1.99 -0.99 17.07
N ALA A 95 1.87 0.16 16.40
CA ALA A 95 2.98 0.83 15.72
C ALA A 95 3.81 1.77 16.63
N TRP A 96 3.34 2.08 17.85
CA TRP A 96 4.03 2.99 18.77
C TRP A 96 5.46 2.56 19.14
N PRO A 97 5.77 1.26 19.32
CA PRO A 97 7.16 0.82 19.51
C PRO A 97 8.11 1.24 18.39
N TYR A 98 7.59 1.47 17.17
CA TYR A 98 8.37 1.86 15.99
C TYR A 98 8.33 3.36 15.69
N ARG A 99 7.83 4.20 16.60
CA ARG A 99 7.68 5.66 16.38
C ARG A 99 8.98 6.42 16.07
N SER A 100 10.13 5.86 16.44
CA SER A 100 11.45 6.41 16.15
C SER A 100 12.10 5.81 14.89
N VAL A 101 11.42 4.88 14.21
CA VAL A 101 11.87 4.33 12.93
C VAL A 101 11.46 5.29 11.84
N ASP A 102 12.42 5.79 11.08
CA ASP A 102 12.15 6.61 9.89
C ASP A 102 11.81 5.71 8.72
N VAL A 103 10.81 6.10 7.94
CA VAL A 103 10.29 5.31 6.84
C VAL A 103 10.09 6.17 5.60
N ALA A 104 10.67 5.71 4.49
CA ALA A 104 10.40 6.22 3.17
C ALA A 104 9.73 5.15 2.31
N MET A 105 8.55 5.47 1.75
CA MET A 105 7.83 4.57 0.84
C MET A 105 7.65 5.20 -0.53
N LYS A 106 7.60 4.35 -1.55
CA LYS A 106 7.14 4.66 -2.91
C LYS A 106 6.20 3.59 -3.41
N TRP A 107 5.21 3.96 -4.20
CA TRP A 107 4.23 3.04 -4.78
C TRP A 107 3.76 3.49 -6.17
N ASP A 108 2.88 2.71 -6.81
CA ASP A 108 2.18 3.08 -8.05
C ASP A 108 0.66 3.23 -7.88
N ASP A 109 -0.01 3.68 -8.94
CA ASP A 109 -1.47 3.90 -8.94
C ASP A 109 -2.27 2.63 -8.62
N MET A 110 -1.72 1.45 -8.93
CA MET A 110 -2.38 0.18 -8.63
C MET A 110 -2.30 -0.14 -7.13
N TRP A 111 -1.27 0.32 -6.40
CA TRP A 111 -1.24 0.24 -4.94
C TRP A 111 -2.21 1.22 -4.27
N LEU A 112 -2.10 2.50 -4.62
CA LEU A 112 -2.95 3.58 -4.12
C LEU A 112 -2.87 4.76 -5.08
N ALA A 113 -3.91 4.96 -5.87
CA ALA A 113 -4.03 6.04 -6.82
C ALA A 113 -4.21 7.40 -6.13
N ASN A 114 -4.08 8.48 -6.89
CA ASN A 114 -4.35 9.85 -6.44
C ASN A 114 -5.74 10.38 -6.87
N MET A 115 -6.66 9.47 -7.18
CA MET A 115 -7.99 9.75 -7.69
C MET A 115 -9.02 8.75 -7.16
N ASP A 116 -10.29 9.13 -7.29
CA ASP A 116 -11.48 8.31 -7.05
C ASP A 116 -12.25 8.17 -8.37
N CYS A 117 -12.19 7.01 -8.99
CA CYS A 117 -12.90 6.68 -10.22
C CYS A 117 -14.13 5.80 -9.97
N ASN A 118 -14.26 5.21 -8.78
CA ASN A 118 -15.37 4.34 -8.44
C ASN A 118 -16.51 5.09 -7.72
N GLY A 119 -16.25 6.31 -7.26
CA GLY A 119 -17.22 7.23 -6.64
C GLY A 119 -17.47 6.96 -5.15
N ASP A 120 -16.62 6.20 -4.46
CA ASP A 120 -16.76 5.90 -3.03
C ASP A 120 -16.16 6.98 -2.11
N GLY A 121 -15.63 8.06 -2.69
CA GLY A 121 -15.03 9.18 -1.97
C GLY A 121 -13.64 8.87 -1.40
N LYS A 122 -13.01 7.76 -1.78
CA LYS A 122 -11.66 7.36 -1.37
C LYS A 122 -10.73 7.33 -2.57
N LEU A 123 -9.45 7.47 -2.27
CA LEU A 123 -8.41 7.15 -3.25
C LEU A 123 -8.49 5.67 -3.63
N ASP A 124 -8.54 5.41 -4.94
CA ASP A 124 -8.66 4.06 -5.48
C ASP A 124 -7.48 3.19 -5.06
N ARG A 125 -7.78 1.93 -4.75
CA ARG A 125 -6.83 0.83 -4.59
C ARG A 125 -7.05 -0.16 -5.72
N HIS A 126 -6.01 -0.91 -6.10
CA HIS A 126 -6.03 -1.85 -7.23
C HIS A 126 -6.74 -1.26 -8.45
N TYR A 127 -6.36 -0.03 -8.81
CA TYR A 127 -7.06 0.79 -9.80
C TYR A 127 -7.22 0.06 -11.14
N GLY A 128 -8.48 -0.14 -11.56
CA GLY A 128 -8.82 -0.88 -12.78
C GLY A 128 -8.91 -2.40 -12.61
N PHE A 129 -8.75 -2.94 -11.41
CA PHE A 129 -8.76 -4.37 -11.10
C PHE A 129 -9.74 -4.71 -9.95
N ALA A 130 -10.19 -5.96 -9.91
CA ALA A 130 -11.11 -6.45 -8.89
C ALA A 130 -10.43 -6.69 -7.52
N SER A 131 -9.12 -6.93 -7.52
CA SER A 131 -8.28 -7.04 -6.32
C SER A 131 -6.83 -6.71 -6.69
N TYR A 132 -5.91 -6.74 -5.72
CA TYR A 132 -4.50 -6.55 -6.02
C TYR A 132 -3.91 -7.68 -6.87
N VAL A 133 -4.41 -8.91 -6.78
CA VAL A 133 -3.89 -10.05 -7.54
C VAL A 133 -3.95 -9.76 -9.04
N GLY A 134 -2.79 -9.82 -9.70
CA GLY A 134 -2.65 -9.51 -11.13
C GLY A 134 -2.73 -8.02 -11.51
N SER A 135 -2.91 -7.11 -10.55
CA SER A 135 -2.96 -5.66 -10.81
C SER A 135 -1.58 -5.05 -11.12
N GLY A 136 -0.50 -5.74 -10.75
CA GLY A 136 0.86 -5.21 -10.84
C GLY A 136 1.19 -4.11 -9.82
N ALA A 137 0.33 -3.88 -8.83
CA ALA A 137 0.58 -2.97 -7.71
C ALA A 137 1.91 -3.25 -7.04
N TRP A 138 2.66 -2.21 -6.68
CA TRP A 138 3.90 -2.36 -5.95
C TRP A 138 4.13 -1.26 -4.92
N LEU A 139 4.94 -1.61 -3.92
CA LEU A 139 5.44 -0.68 -2.92
C LEU A 139 6.90 -0.99 -2.59
N THR A 140 7.68 0.06 -2.32
CA THR A 140 8.96 -0.04 -1.62
C THR A 140 8.80 0.47 -0.20
N ASN A 141 9.48 -0.19 0.72
CA ASN A 141 9.63 0.30 2.09
C ASN A 141 11.12 0.43 2.41
N HIS A 142 11.56 1.60 2.87
CA HIS A 142 12.93 1.84 3.30
C HIS A 142 12.92 2.38 4.73
N ASN A 143 13.35 1.55 5.66
CA ASN A 143 13.32 1.82 7.08
C ASN A 143 14.74 2.13 7.59
N GLY A 144 14.85 3.09 8.51
CA GLY A 144 16.08 3.42 9.22
C GLY A 144 15.84 3.55 10.72
N TRP A 145 16.76 3.03 11.53
CA TRP A 145 16.71 3.16 12.99
C TRP A 145 18.10 3.11 13.62
N GLU A 146 18.19 3.62 14.84
CA GLU A 146 19.43 3.58 15.62
C GLU A 146 19.53 2.29 16.43
N VAL A 147 20.74 1.71 16.46
CA VAL A 147 21.09 0.56 17.30
C VAL A 147 22.35 0.86 18.10
N THR A 148 22.51 0.20 19.25
CA THR A 148 23.75 0.30 20.04
C THR A 148 24.58 -0.97 19.87
N VAL A 149 25.84 -0.81 19.47
CA VAL A 149 26.82 -1.91 19.38
C VAL A 149 27.99 -1.62 20.30
N GLY A 150 28.07 -2.38 21.40
CA GLY A 150 29.03 -2.11 22.47
C GLY A 150 28.75 -0.76 23.13
N LYS A 151 29.66 0.21 22.97
CA LYS A 151 29.53 1.58 23.51
C LYS A 151 29.20 2.63 22.45
N HIS A 152 28.89 2.21 21.22
CA HIS A 152 28.72 3.11 20.08
C HIS A 152 27.31 3.01 19.50
N GLY A 153 26.70 4.16 19.22
CA GLY A 153 25.51 4.24 18.36
C GLY A 153 25.86 3.94 16.90
N LYS A 154 25.02 3.18 16.23
CA LYS A 154 25.14 2.78 14.82
C LYS A 154 23.77 2.94 14.15
N GLN A 155 23.79 3.10 12.83
CA GLN A 155 22.59 3.13 12.01
C GLN A 155 22.34 1.73 11.44
N ALA A 156 21.11 1.26 11.57
CA ALA A 156 20.60 0.09 10.90
C ALA A 156 19.58 0.52 9.83
N ASN A 157 19.46 -0.27 8.77
CA ASN A 157 18.48 -0.02 7.71
C ASN A 157 17.96 -1.31 7.09
N GLU A 158 16.77 -1.19 6.54
CA GLU A 158 16.07 -2.24 5.82
C GLU A 158 15.44 -1.68 4.56
N PHE A 159 15.51 -2.44 3.47
CA PHE A 159 14.82 -2.14 2.22
C PHE A 159 14.04 -3.35 1.72
N ILE A 160 12.75 -3.15 1.46
CA ILE A 160 11.83 -4.19 0.99
C ILE A 160 11.15 -3.72 -0.30
N LYS A 161 11.06 -4.63 -1.29
CA LYS A 161 10.17 -4.49 -2.45
C LYS A 161 9.03 -5.48 -2.35
N ILE A 162 7.82 -4.96 -2.49
CA ILE A 162 6.57 -5.70 -2.44
C ILE A 162 5.87 -5.51 -3.78
N VAL A 163 5.37 -6.59 -4.37
CA VAL A 163 4.54 -6.52 -5.57
C VAL A 163 3.33 -7.43 -5.40
N ALA A 164 2.23 -7.09 -6.08
CA ALA A 164 1.07 -7.95 -6.17
C ALA A 164 1.43 -9.28 -6.83
N ILE A 165 0.86 -10.36 -6.30
CA ILE A 165 1.02 -11.70 -6.86
C ILE A 165 0.30 -11.77 -8.22
N PRO A 166 0.94 -12.27 -9.29
CA PRO A 166 0.26 -12.54 -10.56
C PRO A 166 -0.84 -13.58 -10.39
N ALA A 167 -1.92 -13.47 -11.18
CA ALA A 167 -3.01 -14.44 -11.13
C ALA A 167 -2.59 -15.89 -11.49
N THR A 168 -1.46 -16.06 -12.17
CA THR A 168 -0.88 -17.36 -12.54
C THR A 168 0.04 -17.96 -11.48
N ALA A 169 0.30 -17.24 -10.39
CA ALA A 169 1.23 -17.70 -9.38
C ALA A 169 0.67 -18.87 -8.57
N VAL A 170 1.59 -19.67 -8.03
CA VAL A 170 1.28 -20.82 -7.18
C VAL A 170 1.94 -20.60 -5.83
N VAL A 171 1.22 -20.87 -4.74
CA VAL A 171 1.76 -20.78 -3.38
C VAL A 171 2.19 -22.17 -2.92
N GLY A 172 3.37 -22.28 -2.30
CA GLY A 172 3.99 -23.57 -2.01
C GLY A 172 4.61 -23.68 -0.61
N ALA A 173 5.90 -24.03 -0.58
CA ALA A 173 6.62 -24.32 0.66
C ALA A 173 6.65 -23.13 1.63
N PRO A 174 6.92 -23.35 2.94
CA PRO A 174 7.05 -22.26 3.91
C PRO A 174 8.05 -21.19 3.45
N ALA A 175 7.71 -19.92 3.72
CA ALA A 175 8.58 -18.78 3.42
C ALA A 175 9.80 -18.73 4.35
N SER A 176 10.87 -18.04 3.91
CA SER A 176 12.12 -17.96 4.67
C SER A 176 12.19 -16.76 5.62
N TYR A 177 11.58 -15.64 5.26
CA TYR A 177 11.70 -14.37 6.00
C TYR A 177 10.34 -13.74 6.30
N PHE A 178 9.41 -13.74 5.35
CA PHE A 178 8.14 -13.03 5.48
C PHE A 178 6.94 -13.94 5.27
N GLY A 179 5.86 -13.67 6.01
CA GLY A 179 4.60 -14.39 5.89
C GLY A 179 4.72 -15.90 6.04
N GLU A 180 3.82 -16.63 5.40
CA GLU A 180 3.64 -18.06 5.66
C GLU A 180 4.26 -18.94 4.57
N GLN A 181 4.19 -18.53 3.29
CA GLN A 181 4.50 -19.41 2.17
C GLN A 181 5.29 -18.70 1.07
N THR A 182 6.03 -19.48 0.28
CA THR A 182 6.78 -19.04 -0.89
C THR A 182 5.86 -19.03 -2.11
N VAL A 183 5.93 -17.95 -2.88
CA VAL A 183 5.19 -17.76 -4.13
C VAL A 183 6.07 -18.13 -5.32
N TYR A 184 5.49 -18.84 -6.29
CA TYR A 184 6.15 -19.29 -7.50
C TYR A 184 5.43 -18.76 -8.75
N VAL A 185 6.22 -18.34 -9.75
CA VAL A 185 5.73 -17.97 -11.09
C VAL A 185 6.61 -18.68 -12.10
N ASP A 186 6.01 -19.41 -13.05
CA ASP A 186 6.73 -20.20 -14.06
C ASP A 186 7.80 -21.14 -13.46
N ASN A 187 7.46 -21.79 -12.35
CA ASN A 187 8.34 -22.68 -11.58
C ASN A 187 9.60 -22.01 -11.00
N LYS A 188 9.64 -20.68 -10.92
CA LYS A 188 10.71 -19.91 -10.25
C LYS A 188 10.18 -19.27 -8.98
N VAL A 189 11.04 -19.12 -7.96
CA VAL A 189 10.66 -18.41 -6.74
C VAL A 189 10.45 -16.93 -7.07
N MET A 190 9.22 -16.46 -6.86
CA MET A 190 8.88 -15.05 -6.91
C MET A 190 9.35 -14.36 -5.63
N GLY A 191 9.02 -14.93 -4.48
CA GLY A 191 9.33 -14.34 -3.17
C GLY A 191 8.43 -14.88 -2.07
N ASP A 192 8.50 -14.24 -0.91
CA ASP A 192 7.75 -14.62 0.28
C ASP A 192 6.37 -13.96 0.28
N GLN A 193 5.30 -14.73 0.47
CA GLN A 193 3.92 -14.25 0.46
C GLN A 193 3.68 -13.25 1.59
N LEU A 194 2.94 -12.19 1.31
CA LEU A 194 2.56 -11.15 2.25
C LEU A 194 1.07 -10.81 2.06
N TRP A 195 0.32 -10.87 3.15
CA TRP A 195 -1.12 -10.52 3.21
C TRP A 195 -2.00 -11.21 2.15
N GLY A 196 -1.62 -12.42 1.72
CA GLY A 196 -2.38 -13.23 0.77
C GLY A 196 -2.27 -12.80 -0.71
N GLU A 197 -2.17 -11.50 -0.98
CA GLU A 197 -2.21 -10.94 -2.35
C GLU A 197 -0.88 -10.36 -2.85
N PHE A 198 0.14 -10.28 -1.99
CA PHE A 198 1.44 -9.70 -2.31
C PHE A 198 2.58 -10.67 -2.06
N ALA A 199 3.75 -10.38 -2.65
CA ALA A 199 4.99 -11.06 -2.32
C ALA A 199 6.14 -10.06 -2.14
N VAL A 200 7.02 -10.36 -1.19
CA VAL A 200 8.31 -9.68 -1.02
C VAL A 200 9.29 -10.25 -2.04
N ILE A 201 9.64 -9.46 -3.04
CA ILE A 201 10.52 -9.88 -4.16
C ILE A 201 11.99 -9.44 -3.96
N GLN A 202 12.24 -8.57 -2.99
CA GLN A 202 13.59 -8.16 -2.61
C GLN A 202 13.60 -7.71 -1.15
N TYR A 203 14.57 -8.18 -0.38
CA TYR A 203 14.82 -7.79 1.01
C TYR A 203 16.31 -7.56 1.23
N VAL A 204 16.68 -6.40 1.77
CA VAL A 204 18.03 -6.04 2.17
C VAL A 204 17.99 -5.61 3.63
N LEU A 205 18.87 -6.15 4.46
CA LEU A 205 18.98 -5.80 5.88
C LEU A 205 20.44 -5.54 6.23
N ASN A 206 20.68 -4.35 6.79
CA ASN A 206 21.94 -3.98 7.41
C ASN A 206 21.68 -3.62 8.86
N ASP A 207 21.93 -4.56 9.78
CA ASP A 207 21.81 -4.35 11.21
C ASP A 207 23.11 -4.78 11.91
N PRO A 208 24.00 -3.82 12.22
CA PRO A 208 25.26 -4.11 12.89
C PRO A 208 25.12 -4.75 14.27
N SER A 209 23.97 -4.62 14.95
CA SER A 209 23.76 -5.21 16.27
C SER A 209 23.61 -6.74 16.24
N ASN A 210 23.08 -7.24 15.13
CA ASN A 210 22.90 -8.68 14.85
C ASN A 210 23.95 -9.22 13.88
N GLY A 211 24.90 -8.38 13.45
CA GLY A 211 25.89 -8.73 12.44
C GLY A 211 25.30 -8.89 11.03
N ASP A 212 24.11 -8.34 10.81
CA ASP A 212 23.38 -8.46 9.55
C ASP A 212 23.88 -7.49 8.49
N HIS A 213 24.12 -7.98 7.27
CA HIS A 213 24.65 -7.20 6.15
C HIS A 213 24.12 -7.67 4.79
N GLY A 214 23.57 -6.74 4.01
CA GLY A 214 23.27 -6.92 2.59
C GLY A 214 21.98 -7.67 2.25
N LEU A 215 22.00 -8.27 1.06
CA LEU A 215 20.83 -8.88 0.41
C LEU A 215 20.43 -10.19 1.10
N ARG A 216 19.15 -10.31 1.46
CA ARG A 216 18.56 -11.47 2.14
C ARG A 216 17.67 -12.30 1.24
N LEU A 217 16.87 -11.60 0.44
CA LEU A 217 15.97 -12.20 -0.54
C LEU A 217 16.08 -11.42 -1.84
N LYS A 218 16.12 -12.15 -2.95
CA LYS A 218 15.96 -11.61 -4.30
C LYS A 218 15.21 -12.63 -5.14
N SER A 219 14.13 -12.18 -5.77
CA SER A 219 13.32 -12.98 -6.67
C SER A 219 14.16 -13.66 -7.75
N GLU A 220 13.95 -14.96 -7.93
CA GLU A 220 14.53 -15.73 -9.04
C GLU A 220 13.77 -15.47 -10.35
N ALA A 221 12.48 -15.16 -10.25
CA ALA A 221 11.65 -14.77 -11.38
C ALA A 221 12.06 -13.40 -11.92
N ASN A 222 11.91 -12.33 -11.12
CA ASN A 222 12.39 -10.98 -11.45
C ASN A 222 12.29 -10.00 -10.26
N ALA A 223 13.30 -9.15 -10.04
CA ALA A 223 13.28 -8.14 -8.97
C ALA A 223 12.91 -6.71 -9.46
N GLY A 224 12.54 -6.55 -10.73
CA GLY A 224 12.18 -5.29 -11.36
C GLY A 224 10.67 -5.12 -11.52
N PHE A 225 10.13 -3.97 -11.09
CA PHE A 225 8.68 -3.69 -11.15
C PHE A 225 8.10 -3.77 -12.56
N GLY A 226 8.88 -3.46 -13.60
CA GLY A 226 8.42 -3.54 -14.98
C GLY A 226 8.04 -4.95 -15.45
N PHE A 227 8.55 -6.00 -14.80
CA PHE A 227 8.20 -7.39 -15.11
C PHE A 227 6.82 -7.77 -14.57
N TRP A 228 6.36 -7.12 -13.51
CA TRP A 228 5.14 -7.47 -12.79
C TRP A 228 3.92 -6.67 -13.21
N LYS A 229 4.04 -5.91 -14.32
CA LYS A 229 2.92 -5.16 -14.88
C LYS A 229 1.85 -6.13 -15.41
N PRO A 230 0.56 -5.72 -15.40
CA PRO A 230 -0.53 -6.48 -16.02
C PRO A 230 -0.27 -6.83 -17.49
#